data_AF-A0A958KLB6-F1
#
_entry.id   AF-A0A958KLB6-F1
#
_cell.length_a   1.000
_cell.length_b   1.000
_cell.length_c   1.000
_cell.angle_alpha   90.00
_cell.angle_beta   90.00
_cell.angle_gamma   90.00
#
_symmetry.space_group_name_H-M   'P 1'
#
loop_
_entity.id
_entity.type
_entity.pdbx_description
1 polymer ?
#
loop_
_entity_poly.entity_id
_entity_poly.type
_entity_poly.pdbx_seq_one_letter_code
_entity_poly.pdbx_strand_id
1 'polypeptide(L)'
;MHAHQAPDEYSRLLQLFGLDDRASKDEIKRAYRQLAKDYHPDRMQDKSAEEQAAATERFDELKRAYDRILEFKQSQFGSFTGE
;
A
#
# COMPACT_ATOMS: atom_id res chain seq x y z
N MET A 1 11.63 -25.69 -13.38
CA MET A 1 12.52 -25.26 -12.28
C MET A 1 12.95 -23.83 -12.59
N HIS A 2 12.44 -22.83 -11.87
CA HIS A 2 13.11 -21.54 -11.59
C HIS A 2 12.25 -20.79 -10.55
N ALA A 3 12.35 -21.23 -9.30
CA ALA A 3 11.95 -20.42 -8.16
C ALA A 3 13.15 -19.51 -7.83
N HIS A 4 13.18 -18.32 -8.43
CA HIS A 4 14.14 -17.29 -8.04
C HIS A 4 13.60 -16.57 -6.81
N GLN A 5 14.39 -16.65 -5.75
CA GLN A 5 14.07 -16.16 -4.42
C GLN A 5 14.29 -14.65 -4.35
N ALA A 6 13.21 -13.94 -3.98
CA ALA A 6 13.05 -12.54 -3.52
C ALA A 6 12.83 -11.40 -4.56
N PRO A 7 11.94 -10.41 -4.26
CA PRO A 7 11.33 -10.13 -2.96
C PRO A 7 9.85 -10.54 -2.90
N ASP A 8 9.57 -11.68 -2.26
CA ASP A 8 8.21 -12.17 -1.95
C ASP A 8 7.38 -11.10 -1.23
N GLU A 9 8.05 -10.27 -0.43
CA GLU A 9 7.42 -9.20 0.34
C GLU A 9 6.78 -8.15 -0.57
N TYR A 10 7.44 -7.69 -1.64
CA TYR A 10 6.87 -6.67 -2.53
C TYR A 10 5.58 -7.17 -3.20
N SER A 11 5.58 -8.41 -3.69
CA SER A 11 4.40 -9.03 -4.29
C SER A 11 3.27 -9.20 -3.28
N ARG A 12 3.57 -9.66 -2.04
CA ARG A 12 2.57 -9.77 -0.97
C ARG A 12 1.95 -8.41 -0.61
N LEU A 13 2.78 -7.36 -0.54
CA LEU A 13 2.29 -6.01 -0.28
C LEU A 13 1.37 -5.53 -1.40
N LEU A 14 1.72 -5.77 -2.66
CA LEU A 14 0.87 -5.46 -3.81
C LEU A 14 -0.44 -6.25 -3.80
N GLN A 15 -0.40 -7.53 -3.46
CA GLN A 15 -1.60 -8.36 -3.31
C GLN A 15 -2.54 -7.86 -2.20
N LEU A 16 -2.02 -7.20 -1.16
CA LEU A 16 -2.85 -6.53 -0.15
C LEU A 16 -3.74 -5.44 -0.78
N PHE A 17 -3.25 -4.79 -1.84
CA PHE A 17 -4.00 -3.84 -2.64
C PHE A 17 -4.77 -4.49 -3.81
N GLY A 18 -4.71 -5.81 -3.96
CA GLY A 18 -5.27 -6.54 -5.10
C GLY A 18 -4.51 -6.32 -6.41
N LEU A 19 -3.22 -5.97 -6.32
CA LEU A 19 -2.34 -5.70 -7.44
C LEU A 19 -1.38 -6.88 -7.69
N ASP A 20 -0.97 -7.03 -8.95
CA ASP A 20 -0.01 -8.03 -9.40
C ASP A 20 1.43 -7.56 -9.18
N ASP A 21 2.43 -8.45 -9.13
CA ASP A 21 3.84 -8.07 -8.95
C ASP A 21 4.37 -7.14 -10.06
N ARG A 22 3.69 -7.13 -11.20
CA ARG A 22 3.95 -6.23 -12.34
C ARG A 22 3.33 -4.85 -12.20
N ALA A 23 2.62 -4.57 -11.12
CA ALA A 23 1.90 -3.32 -10.96
C ALA A 23 2.83 -2.10 -10.97
N SER A 24 2.35 -1.05 -11.63
CA SER A 24 3.08 0.23 -11.74
C SER A 24 2.80 1.15 -10.55
N LYS A 25 3.70 2.13 -10.33
CA LYS A 25 3.52 3.15 -9.27
C LYS A 25 2.15 3.84 -9.34
N ASP A 26 1.63 4.06 -10.53
CA ASP A 26 0.30 4.63 -10.73
C ASP A 26 -0.82 3.73 -10.20
N GLU A 27 -0.77 2.42 -10.48
CA GLU A 27 -1.77 1.46 -9.99
C GLU A 27 -1.75 1.37 -8.48
N ILE A 28 -0.55 1.32 -7.89
CA ILE A 28 -0.33 1.31 -6.44
C ILE A 28 -0.93 2.57 -5.81
N LYS A 29 -0.60 3.74 -6.35
CA LYS A 29 -1.18 5.01 -5.91
C LYS A 29 -2.70 5.06 -6.07
N ARG A 30 -3.24 4.41 -7.09
CA ARG A 30 -4.68 4.41 -7.38
C ARG A 30 -5.42 3.49 -6.41
N ALA A 31 -4.93 2.28 -6.19
CA ALA A 31 -5.47 1.34 -5.21
C ALA A 31 -5.39 1.88 -3.78
N TYR A 32 -4.23 2.43 -3.38
CA TYR A 32 -4.09 3.09 -2.08
C TYR A 32 -5.08 4.24 -1.93
N ARG A 33 -5.24 5.10 -2.95
CA ARG A 33 -6.21 6.20 -2.91
C ARG A 33 -7.66 5.73 -2.81
N GLN A 34 -8.01 4.59 -3.42
CA GLN A 34 -9.34 4.01 -3.30
C GLN A 34 -9.58 3.47 -1.90
N LEU A 35 -8.68 2.65 -1.38
CA LEU A 35 -8.81 2.08 -0.03
C LEU A 35 -8.75 3.16 1.04
N ALA A 36 -7.89 4.17 0.90
CA ALA A 36 -7.82 5.32 1.79
C ALA A 36 -9.14 6.10 1.87
N LYS A 37 -9.91 6.17 0.78
CA LYS A 37 -11.24 6.79 0.77
C LYS A 37 -12.29 5.91 1.43
N ASP A 38 -12.17 4.59 1.27
CA ASP A 38 -13.06 3.61 1.88
C ASP A 38 -12.90 3.59 3.42
N TYR A 39 -11.66 3.61 3.88
CA TYR A 39 -11.30 3.65 5.30
C TYR A 39 -11.13 5.07 5.85
N HIS A 40 -11.56 6.11 5.13
CA HIS A 40 -11.30 7.49 5.52
C HIS A 40 -12.05 7.84 6.83
N PRO A 41 -11.39 8.49 7.81
CA PRO A 41 -12.03 8.86 9.08
C PRO A 41 -13.23 9.79 8.88
N ASP A 42 -13.29 10.60 7.82
CA ASP A 42 -14.46 11.43 7.47
C ASP A 42 -15.72 10.60 7.16
N ARG A 43 -15.60 9.37 6.65
CA ARG A 43 -16.77 8.49 6.48
C ARG A 43 -17.07 7.67 7.74
N MET A 44 -16.08 7.57 8.63
CA MET A 44 -16.16 6.84 9.90
C MET A 44 -16.55 7.78 11.06
N GLN A 45 -16.55 9.11 10.87
CA GLN A 45 -16.90 10.08 11.91
C GLN A 45 -18.36 9.95 12.36
N ASP A 46 -19.21 9.44 11.48
CA ASP A 46 -20.62 9.12 11.72
C ASP A 46 -20.83 7.70 12.28
N LYS A 47 -19.76 6.92 12.42
CA LYS A 47 -19.79 5.52 12.88
C LYS A 47 -19.36 5.38 14.33
N SER A 48 -19.63 4.21 14.91
CA SER A 48 -19.22 3.88 16.28
C SER A 48 -17.70 3.86 16.46
N ALA A 49 -17.24 4.11 17.69
CA ALA A 49 -15.82 4.11 18.05
C ALA A 49 -15.08 2.82 17.65
N GLU A 50 -15.76 1.69 17.70
CA GLU A 50 -15.23 0.39 17.26
C GLU A 50 -14.93 0.37 15.75
N GLU A 51 -15.82 0.92 14.93
CA GLU A 51 -15.62 1.01 13.48
C GLU A 51 -14.54 2.04 13.13
N GLN A 52 -14.46 3.15 13.87
CA GLN A 52 -13.38 4.13 13.73
C GLN A 52 -12.02 3.52 14.06
N ALA A 53 -11.93 2.72 15.12
CA ALA A 53 -10.72 2.00 15.50
C ALA A 53 -10.32 0.97 14.42
N ALA A 54 -11.27 0.16 13.95
CA ALA A 54 -11.03 -0.82 12.89
C ALA A 54 -10.61 -0.17 11.57
N ALA A 55 -11.21 0.97 11.20
CA ALA A 55 -10.83 1.73 10.02
C ALA A 55 -9.44 2.35 10.14
N THR A 56 -9.10 2.88 11.32
CA THR A 56 -7.77 3.42 11.60
C THR A 56 -6.70 2.32 11.50
N GLU A 57 -6.96 1.14 12.06
CA GLU A 57 -6.05 0.00 12.01
C GLU A 57 -5.84 -0.48 10.57
N ARG A 58 -6.93 -0.65 9.80
CA ARG A 58 -6.89 -0.99 8.37
C ARG A 58 -6.12 0.07 7.57
N PHE A 59 -6.38 1.34 7.83
CA PHE A 59 -5.70 2.44 7.15
C PHE A 59 -4.20 2.46 7.47
N ASP A 60 -3.81 2.24 8.71
CA ASP A 60 -2.41 2.20 9.12
C ASP A 60 -1.68 1.02 8.48
N GLU A 61 -2.32 -0.15 8.42
CA GLU A 61 -1.79 -1.33 7.70
C GLU A 61 -1.56 -1.03 6.21
N LEU A 62 -2.55 -0.44 5.53
CA LEU A 62 -2.44 -0.03 4.13
C LEU A 62 -1.34 1.02 3.95
N LYS A 63 -1.23 1.99 4.85
CA LYS A 63 -0.19 3.02 4.79
C LYS A 63 1.20 2.41 4.93
N ARG A 64 1.41 1.52 5.91
CA ARG A 64 2.68 0.79 6.09
C ARG A 64 3.04 -0.05 4.86
N ALA A 65 2.06 -0.74 4.29
CA ALA A 65 2.27 -1.53 3.09
C ALA A 65 2.66 -0.67 1.89
N TYR A 66 1.97 0.46 1.69
CA TYR A 66 2.28 1.42 0.64
C TYR A 66 3.67 2.05 0.81
N ASP A 67 4.07 2.40 2.03
CA ASP A 67 5.38 2.95 2.34
C ASP A 67 6.51 1.96 2.01
N ARG A 68 6.35 0.70 2.41
CA ARG A 68 7.28 -0.38 2.04
C ARG A 68 7.38 -0.56 0.53
N ILE A 69 6.25 -0.60 -0.17
CA ILE A 69 6.22 -0.69 -1.64
C ILE A 69 6.99 0.49 -2.27
N LEU A 70 6.80 1.70 -1.75
CA LEU A 70 7.53 2.87 -2.21
C LEU A 70 9.03 2.77 -1.92
N GLU A 71 9.42 2.27 -0.76
CA GLU A 71 10.82 2.04 -0.38
C GLU A 71 11.50 1.05 -1.34
N PHE A 72 10.85 -0.07 -1.65
CA PHE A 72 11.35 -1.02 -2.67
C PHE A 72 11.53 -0.35 -4.04
N LYS A 73 10.55 0.45 -4.47
CA LYS A 73 10.63 1.19 -5.75
C LYS A 73 11.61 2.36 -5.71
N GLN A 74 11.83 3.02 -4.57
CA GLN A 74 12.81 4.10 -4.41
C GLN A 74 14.22 3.53 -4.40
N SER A 75 14.46 2.43 -3.68
CA SER A 75 15.76 1.75 -3.64
C SER A 75 16.16 1.25 -5.04
N GLN A 76 15.22 0.68 -5.82
CA GLN A 76 15.46 0.31 -7.22
C GLN A 76 15.74 1.49 -8.16
N PHE A 77 15.20 2.68 -7.86
CA PHE A 77 15.38 3.90 -8.65
C PHE A 77 16.28 4.93 -7.95
N GLY A 78 17.10 4.48 -7.00
CA GLY A 78 17.92 5.33 -6.14
C GLY A 78 19.11 5.90 -6.88
N SER A 79 18.87 6.80 -7.84
CA SER A 79 19.83 7.71 -8.48
C SER A 79 19.11 8.76 -9.36
N PHE A 80 18.02 9.43 -8.91
CA PHE A 80 17.53 10.63 -9.64
C PHE A 80 16.64 11.64 -8.89
N THR A 81 16.74 11.78 -7.56
CA THR A 81 16.22 13.01 -6.93
C THR A 81 17.36 13.69 -6.21
N GLY A 82 18.20 14.33 -7.01
CA GLY A 82 19.11 15.40 -6.61
C GLY A 82 18.68 16.68 -7.30
N GLU A 83 18.83 17.77 -6.54
CA GLU A 83 18.64 19.20 -6.85
C GLU A 83 17.23 19.80 -6.64
#